data_AF-A0A952T7Q5-F1
#
_entry.id   AF-A0A952T7Q5-F1
#
_cell.length_a   1.000
_cell.length_b   1.000
_cell.length_c   1.000
_cell.angle_alpha   90.00
_cell.angle_beta   90.00
_cell.angle_gamma   90.00
#
_symmetry.space_group_name_H-M   'P 1'
#
loop_
_entity.id
_entity.type
_entity.pdbx_description
1 polymer ?
#
loop_
_entity_poly.entity_id
_entity_poly.type
_entity_poly.pdbx_seq_one_letter_code
_entity_poly.pdbx_strand_id
1 'polypeptide(L)'
;MRLALSIVFLAVCLTGIAAIFWHQEYQYSLPTPVPANYKAVPVGQVVELSGLPEGPLFLHFYNPDCPCSRFNAAHLKSLIRQYGGDVQLFIVVPTTEAKRKAVSEFGEEQQYLIDENQATANAYGVYATPQAVLVDREGKLFYRGNYNKSRYCTTKASNYAELALLALLNNQNPPVFDFYATEAYGCALTEDEGRTPFNFF
;
A
#
# COMPACT_ATOMS: atom_id res chain seq x y z
N MET A 1 10.01 -47.60 -18.50
CA MET A 1 9.97 -47.24 -17.06
C MET A 1 10.55 -45.86 -16.77
N ARG A 2 11.77 -45.53 -17.21
CA ARG A 2 12.39 -44.20 -16.98
C ARG A 2 11.60 -43.02 -17.55
N LEU A 3 11.12 -43.13 -18.80
CA LEU A 3 10.32 -42.08 -19.45
C LEU A 3 9.01 -41.79 -18.70
N ALA A 4 8.29 -42.83 -18.27
CA ALA A 4 7.05 -42.69 -17.50
C ALA A 4 7.30 -42.01 -16.15
N LEU A 5 8.38 -42.36 -15.45
CA LEU A 5 8.79 -41.72 -14.21
C LEU A 5 9.11 -40.23 -14.41
N SER A 6 9.81 -39.88 -15.49
CA SER A 6 10.11 -38.49 -15.84
C SER A 6 8.85 -37.69 -16.16
N ILE A 7 7.89 -38.26 -16.89
CA ILE A 7 6.61 -37.61 -17.20
C ILE A 7 5.81 -37.36 -15.91
N VAL A 8 5.73 -38.35 -15.01
CA VAL A 8 5.04 -38.20 -13.72
C VAL A 8 5.70 -37.12 -12.87
N PHE A 9 7.03 -37.11 -12.79
CA PHE A 9 7.76 -36.08 -12.05
C PHE A 9 7.50 -34.67 -12.60
N LEU A 10 7.59 -34.49 -13.92
CA LEU A 10 7.30 -33.20 -14.56
C LEU A 10 5.84 -32.77 -14.35
N ALA A 11 4.88 -33.70 -14.39
CA ALA A 11 3.48 -33.40 -14.10
C ALA A 11 3.27 -32.95 -12.65
N VAL A 12 3.92 -33.60 -11.68
CA VAL A 12 3.89 -33.18 -10.27
C VAL A 12 4.48 -31.78 -10.10
N CYS A 13 5.64 -31.50 -10.70
CA CYS A 13 6.25 -30.17 -10.66
C CYS A 13 5.34 -29.10 -11.29
N LEU A 14 4.76 -29.37 -12.47
CA LEU A 14 3.86 -28.44 -13.14
C LEU A 14 2.61 -28.16 -12.29
N THR A 15 2.03 -29.20 -11.68
CA THR A 15 0.85 -29.07 -10.82
C THR A 15 1.18 -28.26 -9.56
N GLY A 16 2.34 -28.50 -8.95
CA GLY A 16 2.81 -27.72 -7.80
C GLY A 16 3.00 -26.25 -8.14
N ILE A 17 3.63 -25.94 -9.28
CA ILE A 17 3.79 -24.57 -9.77
C ILE A 17 2.41 -23.92 -9.99
N ALA A 18 1.51 -24.58 -10.70
CA ALA A 18 0.17 -24.06 -10.95
C ALA A 18 -0.61 -23.79 -9.66
N ALA A 19 -0.52 -24.69 -8.67
CA ALA A 19 -1.15 -24.53 -7.37
C ALA A 19 -0.58 -23.32 -6.60
N ILE A 20 0.74 -23.15 -6.59
CA ILE A 20 1.40 -22.00 -5.95
C ILE A 20 0.99 -20.69 -6.64
N PHE A 21 1.01 -20.64 -7.97
CA PHE A 21 0.57 -19.46 -8.73
C PHE A 21 -0.88 -19.12 -8.45
N TRP A 22 -1.77 -20.13 -8.47
CA TRP A 22 -3.17 -19.94 -8.16
C TRP A 22 -3.36 -19.41 -6.75
N HIS A 23 -2.68 -19.99 -5.77
CA HIS A 23 -2.79 -19.56 -4.37
C HIS A 23 -2.34 -18.11 -4.18
N GLN A 24 -1.20 -17.75 -4.76
CA GLN A 24 -0.67 -16.39 -4.67
C GLN A 24 -1.57 -15.37 -5.37
N GLU A 25 -2.00 -15.64 -6.60
CA GLU A 25 -2.89 -14.73 -7.33
C GLU A 25 -4.26 -14.61 -6.64
N TYR A 26 -4.81 -15.74 -6.16
CA TYR A 26 -6.08 -15.77 -5.45
C TYR A 26 -6.05 -14.94 -4.17
N GLN A 27 -5.02 -15.10 -3.34
CA GLN A 27 -4.89 -14.35 -2.09
C GLN A 27 -4.91 -12.83 -2.32
N TYR A 28 -4.17 -12.33 -3.30
CA TYR A 28 -4.09 -10.88 -3.58
C TYR A 28 -5.21 -10.34 -4.47
N SER A 29 -6.08 -11.21 -4.99
CA SER A 29 -7.31 -10.80 -5.68
C SER A 29 -8.45 -10.46 -4.72
N LEU A 30 -8.32 -10.86 -3.45
CA LEU A 30 -9.28 -10.60 -2.39
C LEU A 30 -8.90 -9.34 -1.61
N PRO A 31 -9.90 -8.60 -1.09
CA PRO A 31 -9.63 -7.45 -0.23
C PRO A 31 -8.95 -7.90 1.07
N THR A 32 -8.08 -7.04 1.60
CA THR A 32 -7.46 -7.25 2.90
C THR A 32 -8.55 -7.23 3.98
N PRO A 33 -8.61 -8.23 4.88
CA PRO A 33 -9.59 -8.24 5.96
C PRO A 33 -9.49 -6.98 6.84
N VAL A 34 -10.64 -6.35 7.10
CA VAL A 34 -10.73 -5.17 7.96
C VAL A 34 -10.51 -5.56 9.42
N PRO A 35 -9.57 -4.92 10.16
CA PRO A 35 -9.36 -5.18 11.58
C PRO A 35 -10.60 -4.90 12.43
N ALA A 36 -10.76 -5.61 13.55
CA ALA A 36 -11.95 -5.51 14.38
C ALA A 36 -12.11 -4.14 15.08
N ASN A 37 -11.01 -3.48 15.38
CA ASN A 37 -10.96 -2.16 16.02
C ASN A 37 -10.87 -1.01 14.99
N TYR A 38 -11.01 -1.31 13.69
CA TYR A 38 -10.87 -0.34 12.61
C TYR A 38 -11.84 0.83 12.77
N LYS A 39 -11.32 2.05 12.64
CA LYS A 39 -12.10 3.28 12.64
C LYS A 39 -12.04 3.93 11.27
N ALA A 40 -13.18 4.02 10.61
CA ALA A 40 -13.28 4.72 9.34
C ALA A 40 -13.05 6.23 9.54
N VAL A 41 -12.07 6.77 8.84
CA VAL A 41 -11.80 8.21 8.77
C VAL A 41 -12.38 8.74 7.46
N PRO A 42 -13.42 9.60 7.49
CA PRO A 42 -14.02 10.16 6.29
C PRO A 42 -13.13 11.24 5.65
N VAL A 43 -13.25 11.37 4.34
CA VAL A 43 -12.65 12.48 3.58
C VAL A 43 -13.21 13.81 4.10
N GLY A 44 -12.34 14.80 4.26
CA GLY A 44 -12.64 16.12 4.82
C GLY A 44 -12.50 16.21 6.34
N GLN A 45 -12.28 15.10 7.06
CA GLN A 45 -11.98 15.13 8.49
C GLN A 45 -10.56 15.67 8.72
N VAL A 46 -10.44 16.64 9.64
CA VAL A 46 -9.15 17.13 10.14
C VAL A 46 -8.49 16.02 10.95
N VAL A 47 -7.24 15.69 10.63
CA VAL A 47 -6.45 14.70 11.35
C VAL A 47 -5.28 15.41 12.02
N GLU A 48 -5.33 15.51 13.35
CA GLU A 48 -4.26 16.11 14.14
C GLU A 48 -3.17 15.08 14.44
N LEU A 49 -2.03 15.21 13.76
CA LEU A 49 -0.83 14.43 14.04
C LEU A 49 0.32 15.37 14.36
N SER A 50 0.87 15.24 15.56
CA SER A 50 2.06 15.99 15.96
C SER A 50 3.28 15.56 15.15
N GLY A 51 4.04 16.52 14.63
CA GLY A 51 5.32 16.27 13.98
C GLY A 51 5.27 16.12 12.45
N LEU A 52 4.10 16.20 11.83
CA LEU A 52 3.99 16.40 10.38
C LEU A 52 4.00 17.91 10.06
N PRO A 53 4.64 18.32 8.96
CA PRO A 53 4.66 19.71 8.54
C PRO A 53 3.30 20.18 8.06
N GLU A 54 3.07 21.49 8.07
CA GLU A 54 1.89 22.10 7.45
C GLU A 54 1.98 22.04 5.91
N GLY A 55 0.84 22.07 5.24
CA GLY A 55 0.74 22.02 3.78
C GLY A 55 0.33 20.66 3.23
N PRO A 56 0.25 20.50 1.89
CA PRO A 56 -0.25 19.27 1.30
C PRO A 56 0.74 18.12 1.58
N LEU A 57 0.23 17.03 2.14
CA LEU A 57 1.03 15.85 2.47
C LEU A 57 0.65 14.68 1.57
N PHE A 58 1.65 13.88 1.22
CA PHE A 58 1.48 12.58 0.60
C PHE A 58 2.18 11.53 1.46
N LEU A 59 1.41 10.77 2.22
CA LEU A 59 1.92 9.64 3.00
C LEU A 59 1.77 8.34 2.19
N HIS A 60 2.88 7.67 1.96
CA HIS A 60 2.93 6.36 1.32
C HIS A 60 3.19 5.28 2.38
N PHE A 61 2.16 4.50 2.72
CA PHE A 61 2.30 3.38 3.66
C PHE A 61 2.93 2.19 2.95
N TYR A 62 4.15 1.83 3.38
CA TYR A 62 5.01 0.89 2.70
C TYR A 62 5.51 -0.20 3.65
N ASN A 63 5.40 -1.45 3.21
CA ASN A 63 6.05 -2.58 3.86
C ASN A 63 6.96 -3.31 2.84
N PRO A 64 8.30 -3.27 2.99
CA PRO A 64 9.22 -3.92 2.06
C PRO A 64 9.08 -5.45 2.00
N ASP A 65 8.56 -6.07 3.06
CA ASP A 65 8.33 -7.51 3.11
C ASP A 65 6.98 -7.89 2.45
N CYS A 66 6.17 -6.90 2.04
CA CYS A 66 4.95 -7.13 1.28
C CYS A 66 5.20 -7.09 -0.24
N PRO A 67 4.84 -8.15 -0.99
CA PRO A 67 4.98 -8.17 -2.45
C PRO A 67 4.22 -7.03 -3.15
N CYS A 68 3.01 -6.70 -2.69
CA CYS A 68 2.18 -5.63 -3.27
C CYS A 68 2.87 -4.27 -3.18
N SER A 69 3.50 -3.97 -2.04
CA SER A 69 4.26 -2.73 -1.83
C SER A 69 5.45 -2.65 -2.77
N ARG A 70 6.19 -3.76 -2.93
CA ARG A 70 7.33 -3.81 -3.86
C ARG A 70 6.92 -3.58 -5.32
N PHE A 71 5.78 -4.11 -5.75
CA PHE A 71 5.27 -3.85 -7.10
C PHE A 71 4.86 -2.39 -7.32
N ASN A 72 4.41 -1.70 -6.27
CA ASN A 72 4.06 -0.29 -6.34
C ASN A 72 5.28 0.66 -6.35
N ALA A 73 6.46 0.21 -5.90
CA ALA A 73 7.64 1.07 -5.75
C ALA A 73 8.04 1.82 -7.04
N ALA A 74 7.97 1.17 -8.21
CA ALA A 74 8.27 1.83 -9.49
C ALA A 74 7.28 2.97 -9.80
N HIS A 75 6.01 2.79 -9.44
CA HIS A 75 4.99 3.81 -9.60
C HIS A 75 5.25 4.98 -8.64
N LEU A 76 5.51 4.72 -7.36
CA LEU A 76 5.83 5.76 -6.39
C LEU A 76 7.04 6.60 -6.83
N LYS A 77 8.12 5.95 -7.31
CA LYS A 77 9.28 6.64 -7.88
C LYS A 77 8.91 7.57 -9.04
N SER A 78 7.93 7.18 -9.85
CA SER A 78 7.41 8.06 -10.90
C SER A 78 6.73 9.31 -10.32
N LEU A 79 5.91 9.15 -9.28
CA LEU A 79 5.23 10.27 -8.61
C LEU A 79 6.21 11.19 -7.88
N ILE A 80 7.21 10.64 -7.18
CA ILE A 80 8.28 11.41 -6.54
C ILE A 80 9.00 12.30 -7.57
N ARG A 81 9.37 11.74 -8.73
CA ARG A 81 10.04 12.51 -9.80
C ARG A 81 9.18 13.60 -10.41
N GLN A 82 7.86 13.39 -10.49
CA GLN A 82 6.95 14.32 -11.15
C GLN A 82 6.43 15.41 -10.21
N TYR A 83 6.17 15.07 -8.95
CA TYR A 83 5.42 15.92 -8.01
C TYR A 83 6.14 16.16 -6.68
N GLY A 84 7.34 15.62 -6.47
CA GLY A 84 8.07 15.76 -5.19
C GLY A 84 8.42 17.20 -4.80
N GLY A 85 8.32 18.16 -5.73
CA GLY A 85 8.45 19.59 -5.44
C GLY A 85 7.12 20.29 -5.07
N ASP A 86 5.99 19.66 -5.36
CA ASP A 86 4.65 20.24 -5.20
C ASP A 86 3.92 19.71 -3.95
N VAL A 87 4.33 18.54 -3.44
CA VAL A 87 3.75 17.88 -2.27
C VAL A 87 4.85 17.35 -1.35
N GLN A 88 4.61 17.40 -0.04
CA GLN A 88 5.52 16.82 0.95
C GLN A 88 5.28 15.32 1.08
N LEU A 89 6.16 14.51 0.50
CA LEU A 89 6.00 13.07 0.44
C LEU A 89 6.78 12.37 1.55
N PHE A 90 6.09 11.58 2.37
CA PHE A 90 6.67 10.73 3.41
C PHE A 90 6.40 9.25 3.12
N ILE A 91 7.44 8.43 3.21
CA ILE A 91 7.34 6.98 3.17
C ILE A 91 7.16 6.48 4.61
N VAL A 92 5.97 6.01 4.94
CA VAL A 92 5.60 5.50 6.26
C VAL A 92 5.90 4.00 6.31
N VAL A 93 6.74 3.56 7.24
CA VAL A 93 7.20 2.18 7.37
C VAL A 93 6.93 1.63 8.78
N PRO A 94 6.65 0.32 8.94
CA PRO A 94 6.25 -0.23 10.23
C PRO A 94 7.38 -0.36 11.25
N THR A 95 8.65 -0.42 10.82
CA THR A 95 9.78 -0.64 11.74
C THR A 95 11.04 0.07 11.26
N THR A 96 11.99 0.25 12.17
CA THR A 96 13.35 0.69 11.82
C THR A 96 14.04 -0.23 10.79
N GLU A 97 13.79 -1.54 10.84
CA GLU A 97 14.32 -2.47 9.83
C GLU A 97 13.67 -2.27 8.46
N ALA A 98 12.34 -2.08 8.44
CA ALA A 98 11.63 -1.76 7.21
C ALA A 98 12.14 -0.46 6.60
N LYS A 99 12.49 0.55 7.42
CA LYS A 99 13.15 1.77 6.96
C LYS A 99 14.44 1.48 6.22
N ARG A 100 15.33 0.64 6.75
CA ARG A 100 16.62 0.31 6.09
C ARG A 100 16.40 -0.27 4.69
N LYS A 101 15.44 -1.19 4.55
CA LYS A 101 15.07 -1.77 3.25
C LYS A 101 14.42 -0.73 2.32
N ALA A 102 13.57 0.15 2.86
CA ALA A 102 12.94 1.21 2.09
C ALA A 102 13.95 2.25 1.58
N VAL A 103 14.97 2.60 2.38
CA VAL A 103 16.08 3.46 1.96
C VAL A 103 16.83 2.87 0.77
N SER A 104 17.12 1.57 0.79
CA SER A 104 17.73 0.89 -0.36
C SER A 104 16.85 0.92 -1.61
N GLU A 105 15.52 0.95 -1.45
CA GLU A 105 14.58 1.00 -2.56
C GLU A 105 14.41 2.42 -3.11
N PHE A 106 14.26 3.43 -2.24
CA PHE A 106 13.81 4.78 -2.63
C PHE A 106 14.86 5.88 -2.52
N GLY A 107 15.98 5.66 -1.83
CA GLY A 107 17.06 6.63 -1.65
C GLY A 107 17.05 7.32 -0.27
N GLU A 108 18.22 7.76 0.19
CA GLU A 108 18.38 8.42 1.50
C GLU A 108 17.77 9.82 1.55
N GLU A 109 17.59 10.46 0.40
CA GLU A 109 17.06 11.81 0.27
C GLU A 109 15.54 11.92 0.51
N GLN A 110 14.85 10.77 0.51
CA GLN A 110 13.41 10.73 0.78
C GLN A 110 13.10 10.90 2.27
N GLN A 111 11.91 11.39 2.58
CA GLN A 111 11.45 11.52 3.96
C GLN A 111 10.81 10.21 4.41
N TYR A 112 11.21 9.72 5.59
CA TYR A 112 10.72 8.46 6.15
C TYR A 112 10.10 8.68 7.53
N LEU A 113 8.95 8.06 7.77
CA LEU A 113 8.29 8.02 9.06
C LEU A 113 8.21 6.57 9.55
N ILE A 114 8.72 6.29 10.74
CA ILE A 114 8.59 4.97 11.37
C ILE A 114 7.32 4.98 12.21
N ASP A 115 6.38 4.08 11.92
CA ASP A 115 5.06 3.98 12.56
C ASP A 115 4.92 2.66 13.33
N GLU A 116 5.85 2.40 14.27
CA GLU A 116 5.92 1.15 15.04
C GLU A 116 4.63 0.81 15.79
N ASN A 117 3.94 1.83 16.31
CA ASN A 117 2.68 1.67 17.05
C ASN A 117 1.43 1.89 16.19
N GLN A 118 1.58 2.00 14.86
CA GLN A 118 0.49 2.27 13.92
C GLN A 118 -0.33 3.52 14.26
N ALA A 119 0.26 4.50 14.97
CA ALA A 119 -0.44 5.71 15.37
C ALA A 119 -0.83 6.53 14.14
N THR A 120 0.06 6.63 13.17
CA THR A 120 -0.17 7.35 11.90
C THR A 120 -1.17 6.59 11.04
N ALA A 121 -1.00 5.27 10.90
CA ALA A 121 -1.93 4.42 10.16
C ALA A 121 -3.35 4.52 10.70
N ASN A 122 -3.51 4.40 12.02
CA ASN A 122 -4.81 4.49 12.69
C ASN A 122 -5.44 5.87 12.56
N ALA A 123 -4.65 6.95 12.66
CA ALA A 123 -5.13 8.32 12.52
C ALA A 123 -5.72 8.62 11.13
N TYR A 124 -5.21 7.97 10.07
CA TYR A 124 -5.73 8.09 8.72
C TYR A 124 -6.63 6.92 8.29
N GLY A 125 -6.88 5.93 9.16
CA GLY A 125 -7.69 4.76 8.86
C GLY A 125 -7.09 3.85 7.79
N VAL A 126 -5.77 3.69 7.78
CA VAL A 126 -5.00 2.77 6.93
C VAL A 126 -4.79 1.46 7.67
N TYR A 127 -5.04 0.33 6.99
CA TYR A 127 -4.91 -1.00 7.59
C TYR A 127 -4.21 -2.02 6.67
N ALA A 128 -3.75 -1.60 5.49
CA ALA A 128 -3.01 -2.46 4.57
C ALA A 128 -1.89 -1.68 3.84
N THR A 129 -1.01 -2.42 3.19
CA THR A 129 0.07 -1.87 2.36
C THR A 129 0.09 -2.50 0.96
N PRO A 130 0.34 -1.71 -0.11
CA PRO A 130 0.58 -0.26 -0.08
C PRO A 130 -0.72 0.54 -0.09
N GLN A 131 -0.76 1.64 0.65
CA GLN A 131 -1.85 2.62 0.56
C GLN A 131 -1.28 4.04 0.49
N ALA A 132 -1.99 4.91 -0.22
CA ALA A 132 -1.72 6.33 -0.30
C ALA A 132 -2.67 7.09 0.63
N VAL A 133 -2.14 8.09 1.32
CA VAL A 133 -2.92 9.11 2.01
C VAL A 133 -2.50 10.47 1.49
N LEU A 134 -3.47 11.28 1.11
CA LEU A 134 -3.28 12.69 0.77
C LEU A 134 -4.00 13.55 1.79
N VAL A 135 -3.32 14.60 2.24
CA VAL A 135 -3.83 15.56 3.21
C VAL A 135 -3.77 16.94 2.58
N ASP A 136 -4.83 17.73 2.72
CA ASP A 136 -4.85 19.10 2.22
C ASP A 136 -4.10 20.08 3.12
N ARG A 137 -4.06 21.35 2.70
CA ARG A 137 -3.33 22.41 3.40
C ARG A 137 -3.92 22.71 4.78
N GLU A 138 -5.18 22.39 4.98
CA GLU A 138 -5.92 22.56 6.22
C GLU A 138 -5.81 21.33 7.15
N GLY A 139 -4.98 20.34 6.80
CA GLY A 139 -4.78 19.13 7.59
C GLY A 139 -5.94 18.14 7.50
N LYS A 140 -6.81 18.25 6.49
CA LYS A 140 -7.94 17.34 6.29
C LYS A 140 -7.55 16.20 5.38
N LEU A 141 -8.08 15.02 5.68
CA LEU A 141 -7.94 13.85 4.82
C LEU A 141 -8.57 14.14 3.44
N PHE A 142 -7.76 14.22 2.40
CA PHE A 142 -8.21 14.45 1.03
C PHE A 142 -8.45 13.14 0.28
N TYR A 143 -7.58 12.15 0.49
CA TYR A 143 -7.72 10.82 -0.10
C TYR A 143 -7.06 9.77 0.77
N ARG A 144 -7.67 8.59 0.88
CA ARG A 144 -7.04 7.39 1.41
C ARG A 144 -7.44 6.20 0.55
N GLY A 145 -6.46 5.47 0.04
CA GLY A 145 -6.78 4.28 -0.72
C GLY A 145 -5.62 3.69 -1.51
N ASN A 146 -5.98 2.87 -2.50
CA ASN A 146 -5.06 2.19 -3.38
C ASN A 146 -4.48 3.16 -4.42
N TYR A 147 -3.34 2.79 -5.00
CA TYR A 147 -2.80 3.48 -6.16
C TYR A 147 -3.56 3.12 -7.43
N ASN A 148 -4.01 1.86 -7.50
CA ASN A 148 -4.63 1.33 -8.70
C ASN A 148 -5.54 0.15 -8.39
N LYS A 149 -6.47 -0.16 -9.31
CA LYS A 149 -7.28 -1.38 -9.28
C LYS A 149 -6.42 -2.65 -9.35
N SER A 150 -5.32 -2.61 -10.10
CA SER A 150 -4.37 -3.72 -10.19
C SER A 150 -3.13 -3.46 -9.34
N ARG A 151 -2.63 -4.49 -8.63
CA ARG A 151 -1.39 -4.42 -7.85
C ARG A 151 -0.15 -3.99 -8.65
N TYR A 152 -0.17 -4.19 -9.98
CA TYR A 152 0.91 -3.79 -10.87
C TYR A 152 0.88 -2.30 -11.26
N CYS A 153 -0.18 -1.58 -10.90
CA CYS A 153 -0.31 -0.14 -11.12
C CYS A 153 -0.07 0.33 -12.56
N THR A 154 -0.49 -0.47 -13.55
CA THR A 154 -0.26 -0.22 -14.99
C THR A 154 -1.43 0.47 -15.71
N THR A 155 -2.61 0.51 -15.10
CA THR A 155 -3.83 1.02 -15.76
C THR A 155 -4.03 2.50 -15.45
N LYS A 156 -3.83 3.38 -16.43
CA LYS A 156 -3.94 4.84 -16.23
C LYS A 156 -5.33 5.29 -15.75
N ALA A 157 -6.40 4.68 -16.27
CA ALA A 157 -7.77 5.05 -15.93
C ALA A 157 -8.13 4.82 -14.45
N SER A 158 -7.42 3.92 -13.78
CA SER A 158 -7.59 3.62 -12.36
C SER A 158 -6.40 4.09 -11.53
N ASN A 159 -5.66 5.13 -11.96
CA ASN A 159 -4.54 5.65 -11.17
C ASN A 159 -5.02 6.56 -10.03
N TYR A 160 -5.78 6.01 -9.09
CA TYR A 160 -6.55 6.76 -8.10
C TYR A 160 -5.70 7.72 -7.26
N ALA A 161 -4.52 7.28 -6.79
CA ALA A 161 -3.63 8.13 -6.00
C ALA A 161 -3.08 9.32 -6.80
N GLU A 162 -2.68 9.11 -8.06
CA GLU A 162 -2.23 10.21 -8.92
C GLU A 162 -3.38 11.16 -9.27
N LEU A 163 -4.56 10.62 -9.61
CA LEU A 163 -5.74 11.43 -9.91
C LEU A 163 -6.16 12.29 -8.71
N ALA A 164 -6.12 11.72 -7.50
CA ALA A 164 -6.37 12.47 -6.28
C ALA A 164 -5.28 13.51 -5.99
N LEU A 165 -4.00 13.18 -6.24
CA LEU A 165 -2.90 14.13 -6.08
C LEU A 165 -3.06 15.32 -7.03
N LEU A 166 -3.39 15.07 -8.30
CA LEU A 166 -3.65 16.12 -9.27
C LEU A 166 -4.85 16.98 -8.85
N ALA A 167 -5.93 16.39 -8.35
CA ALA A 167 -7.07 17.14 -7.84
C ALA A 167 -6.64 18.04 -6.66
N LEU A 168 -5.87 17.50 -5.72
CA LEU A 168 -5.35 18.24 -4.56
C LEU A 168 -4.47 19.42 -5.00
N LEU A 169 -3.48 19.18 -5.86
CA LEU A 169 -2.55 20.20 -6.33
C LEU A 169 -3.24 21.31 -7.15
N ASN A 170 -4.33 20.98 -7.84
CA ASN A 170 -5.14 21.94 -8.58
C ASN A 170 -6.24 22.63 -7.72
N ASN A 171 -6.24 22.42 -6.40
CA ASN A 171 -7.23 22.95 -5.46
C ASN A 171 -8.69 22.57 -5.85
N GLN A 172 -8.87 21.36 -6.37
CA GLN A 172 -10.17 20.79 -6.68
C GLN A 172 -10.74 20.03 -5.48
N ASN A 173 -12.04 19.75 -5.52
CA ASN A 173 -12.66 18.90 -4.50
C ASN A 173 -12.11 17.46 -4.58
N PRO A 174 -12.09 16.72 -3.46
CA PRO A 174 -11.75 15.31 -3.46
C PRO A 174 -12.56 14.52 -4.50
N PRO A 175 -11.91 13.78 -5.41
CA PRO A 175 -12.61 13.00 -6.42
C PRO A 175 -13.37 11.84 -5.77
N VAL A 176 -14.56 11.54 -6.31
CA VAL A 176 -15.32 10.35 -5.95
C VAL A 176 -14.93 9.22 -6.90
N PHE A 177 -14.35 8.15 -6.34
CA PHE A 177 -13.95 6.97 -7.10
C PHE A 177 -14.87 5.78 -6.85
N ASP A 178 -14.64 4.71 -7.62
CA ASP A 178 -15.26 3.42 -7.36
C ASP A 178 -14.68 2.76 -6.09
N PHE A 179 -15.31 1.66 -5.66
CA PHE A 179 -14.94 0.97 -4.42
C PHE A 179 -13.51 0.40 -4.42
N TYR A 180 -12.91 0.12 -5.60
CA TYR A 180 -11.54 -0.40 -5.69
C TYR A 180 -10.50 0.66 -5.31
N ALA A 181 -10.86 1.94 -5.30
CA ALA A 181 -9.99 2.98 -4.81
C ALA A 181 -9.84 2.91 -3.29
N THR A 182 -10.94 2.68 -2.55
CA THR A 182 -10.96 2.83 -1.09
C THR A 182 -10.91 1.51 -0.31
N GLU A 183 -11.32 0.40 -0.92
CA GLU A 183 -11.22 -0.95 -0.35
C GLU A 183 -9.75 -1.40 -0.39
N ALA A 184 -9.16 -1.76 0.74
CA ALA A 184 -7.73 -2.06 0.77
C ALA A 184 -7.39 -3.42 0.16
N TYR A 185 -6.34 -3.47 -0.66
CA TYR A 185 -5.76 -4.70 -1.17
C TYR A 185 -4.26 -4.74 -0.87
N GLY A 186 -3.79 -5.87 -0.34
CA GLY A 186 -2.39 -6.08 -0.01
C GLY A 186 -2.18 -6.74 1.35
N CYS A 187 -1.03 -6.45 1.98
CA CYS A 187 -0.67 -7.05 3.26
C CYS A 187 -1.20 -6.19 4.40
N ALA A 188 -1.86 -6.80 5.38
CA ALA A 188 -2.37 -6.12 6.56
C ALA A 188 -1.24 -5.47 7.37
N LEU A 189 -1.53 -4.30 7.95
CA LEU A 189 -0.74 -3.73 9.05
C LEU A 189 -1.13 -4.51 10.31
N THR A 190 -0.17 -5.19 10.93
CA THR A 190 -0.43 -6.19 11.96
C THR A 190 -1.03 -5.58 13.21
N GLU A 191 -2.20 -6.02 13.66
CA GLU A 191 -2.57 -5.89 15.07
C GLU A 191 -2.17 -7.17 15.80
N ASP A 192 -1.56 -7.02 16.98
CA ASP A 192 -0.99 -8.09 17.78
C ASP A 192 -1.95 -9.27 18.06
N GLU A 193 -1.32 -10.45 18.15
CA GLU A 193 -1.69 -11.63 18.93
C GLU A 193 -3.11 -12.23 18.78
N GLY A 194 -3.17 -13.34 18.01
CA GLY A 194 -4.17 -14.39 18.28
C GLY A 194 -4.95 -14.93 17.09
N ARG A 195 -4.29 -15.47 16.06
CA ARG A 195 -4.77 -16.67 15.33
C ARG A 195 -3.69 -17.31 14.46
N THR A 196 -3.05 -18.28 15.10
CA THR A 196 -2.46 -19.53 14.59
C THR A 196 -1.23 -19.47 13.66
N PRO A 197 -0.10 -20.05 14.10
CA PRO A 197 1.05 -20.32 13.25
C PRO A 197 0.78 -21.60 12.46
N PHE A 198 -0.03 -21.55 11.41
CA PHE A 198 -0.12 -22.67 10.47
C PHE A 198 -0.39 -22.14 9.06
N ASN A 199 0.69 -21.71 8.42
CA ASN A 199 0.84 -21.82 6.96
C ASN A 199 2.24 -22.39 6.68
N PHE A 200 2.47 -23.62 7.16
CA PHE A 200 3.28 -24.56 6.42
C PHE A 200 2.32 -25.30 5.50
N PHE A 201 2.41 -25.07 4.20
CA PHE A 201 2.46 -26.06 3.12
C PHE A 201 2.64 -25.32 1.80
#